data_AF-A0A4R8DT62-F1
#
_entry.id   AF-A0A4R8DT62-F1
#
_cell.length_a   1.000
_cell.length_b   1.000
_cell.length_c   1.000
_cell.angle_alpha   90.00
_cell.angle_beta   90.00
_cell.angle_gamma   90.00
#
_symmetry.space_group_name_H-M   'P 1'
#
loop_
_entity.id
_entity.type
_entity.pdbx_description
1 polymer ?
#
loop_
_entity_poly.entity_id
_entity_poly.type
_entity_poly.pdbx_seq_one_letter_code
_entity_poly.pdbx_strand_id
1 'polypeptide(L)'
;MYTRIMKRFDIPITALGATYSQTFELEKTITKINGLLFTSDREDLMYYRGTQRVEINKEEIFPPEYESKLLMSGLNVSPNDRYYSLGGIPPGNGKVKIDYTDTDTTIATFIAYRVTLYLDCETSEA
;
A
#
# COMPACT_ATOMS: atom_id res chain seq x y z
N MET A 1 -11.08 24.76 1.33
CA MET A 1 -11.59 23.78 2.32
C MET A 1 -10.84 22.49 2.03
N TYR A 2 -10.32 21.78 3.04
CA TYR A 2 -9.58 20.54 2.79
C TYR A 2 -10.52 19.36 2.97
N THR A 3 -10.57 18.49 1.97
CA THR A 3 -11.43 17.29 1.98
C THR A 3 -10.55 16.05 2.04
N ARG A 4 -10.93 15.11 2.91
CA ARG A 4 -10.29 13.78 2.98
C ARG A 4 -10.81 12.92 1.83
N ILE A 5 -9.91 12.36 1.03
CA ILE A 5 -10.25 11.43 -0.05
C ILE A 5 -9.39 10.18 0.02
N MET A 6 -9.98 9.03 -0.33
CA MET A 6 -9.28 7.76 -0.37
C MET A 6 -8.89 7.44 -1.80
N LYS A 7 -7.60 7.17 -2.04
CA LYS A 7 -7.12 6.62 -3.32
C LYS A 7 -6.88 5.13 -3.17
N ARG A 8 -7.12 4.39 -4.24
CA ARG A 8 -6.98 2.93 -4.29
C ARG A 8 -6.11 2.56 -5.49
N PHE A 9 -5.13 1.70 -5.26
CA PHE A 9 -4.24 1.18 -6.28
C PHE A 9 -4.13 -0.34 -6.14
N ASP A 10 -4.39 -1.03 -7.25
CA ASP A 10 -4.42 -2.49 -7.30
C ASP A 10 -3.15 -3.01 -8.00
N ILE A 11 -2.54 -4.05 -7.43
CA ILE A 11 -1.34 -4.72 -7.93
C ILE A 11 -1.71 -6.20 -8.18
N PRO A 12 -1.86 -6.63 -9.44
CA PRO A 12 -2.18 -8.01 -9.76
C PRO A 12 -0.93 -8.90 -9.61
N ILE A 13 -1.01 -9.88 -8.72
CA ILE A 13 0.05 -10.88 -8.49
C ILE A 13 -0.32 -12.14 -9.30
N THR A 14 0.39 -12.32 -10.41
CA THR A 14 0.05 -13.31 -11.44
C THR A 14 0.95 -14.53 -11.46
N ALA A 15 2.09 -14.49 -10.78
CA ALA A 15 3.12 -15.51 -10.77
C ALA A 15 3.79 -15.61 -9.40
N LEU A 16 4.11 -16.85 -9.04
CA LEU A 16 4.86 -17.23 -7.85
C LEU A 16 6.29 -16.68 -7.90
N GLY A 17 6.79 -16.14 -6.78
CA GLY A 17 8.22 -15.81 -6.63
C GLY A 17 8.65 -14.54 -7.36
N ALA A 18 7.70 -13.78 -7.92
CA ALA A 18 7.98 -12.59 -8.73
C ALA A 18 7.85 -11.30 -7.92
N THR A 19 8.63 -10.29 -8.33
CA THR A 19 8.50 -8.91 -7.86
C THR A 19 7.70 -8.08 -8.87
N TYR A 20 6.69 -7.38 -8.38
CA TYR A 20 5.80 -6.50 -9.10
C TYR A 20 6.11 -5.06 -8.74
N SER A 21 6.76 -4.35 -9.66
CA SER A 21 7.10 -2.93 -9.52
C SER A 21 6.07 -2.06 -10.24
N GLN A 22 5.29 -1.29 -9.47
CA GLN A 22 4.27 -0.37 -9.99
C GLN A 22 4.55 1.06 -9.51
N THR A 23 4.30 2.03 -10.39
CA THR A 23 4.34 3.46 -10.03
C THR A 23 2.98 4.07 -10.31
N PHE A 24 2.40 4.69 -9.30
CA PHE A 24 1.13 5.38 -9.36
C PHE A 24 1.34 6.89 -9.26
N GLU A 25 0.50 7.65 -9.94
CA GLU A 25 0.52 9.11 -9.92
C GLU A 25 -0.68 9.63 -9.12
N LEU A 26 -0.41 10.57 -8.23
CA LEU A 26 -1.39 11.34 -7.47
C LEU A 26 -1.75 12.59 -8.24
N GLU A 27 -3.02 12.98 -8.15
CA GLU A 27 -3.50 14.24 -8.68
C GLU A 27 -2.77 15.41 -8.02
N LYS A 28 -2.51 16.48 -8.79
CA LYS A 28 -1.84 17.70 -8.29
C LYS A 28 -2.62 18.44 -7.20
N THR A 29 -3.90 18.11 -7.05
CA THR A 29 -4.82 18.69 -6.07
C THR A 29 -4.65 18.06 -4.69
N ILE A 30 -3.97 16.91 -4.61
CA ILE A 30 -3.55 16.32 -3.33
C ILE A 30 -2.53 17.24 -2.67
N THR A 31 -2.78 17.56 -1.40
CA THR A 31 -1.91 18.41 -0.59
C THR A 31 -1.15 17.63 0.47
N LYS A 32 -1.71 16.52 0.97
CA LYS A 32 -1.08 15.65 1.97
C LYS A 32 -1.48 14.19 1.83
N ILE A 33 -0.62 13.31 2.30
CA ILE A 33 -0.89 11.87 2.48
C ILE A 33 -0.79 11.58 3.98
N ASN A 34 -1.92 11.28 4.59
CA ASN A 34 -2.05 11.08 6.03
C ASN A 34 -1.71 9.66 6.47
N GLY A 35 -2.02 8.68 5.62
CA GLY A 35 -1.79 7.29 5.94
C GLY A 35 -1.92 6.38 4.75
N LEU A 36 -1.54 5.13 4.95
CA LEU A 36 -1.68 4.05 3.97
C LEU A 36 -2.25 2.79 4.61
N LEU A 37 -2.83 1.93 3.80
CA LEU A 37 -3.33 0.62 4.21
C LEU A 37 -3.08 -0.37 3.08
N PHE A 38 -2.47 -1.51 3.39
CA PHE A 38 -2.41 -2.64 2.48
C PHE A 38 -3.46 -3.69 2.85
N THR A 39 -4.10 -4.26 1.83
CA THR A 39 -5.03 -5.38 1.95
C THR A 39 -4.97 -6.23 0.69
N SER A 40 -5.67 -7.36 0.68
CA SER A 40 -5.69 -8.30 -0.43
C SER A 40 -7.06 -8.98 -0.53
N ASP A 41 -7.43 -9.44 -1.73
CA ASP A 41 -8.54 -10.38 -1.88
C ASP A 41 -8.20 -11.79 -1.37
N ARG A 42 -6.91 -12.04 -1.11
CA ARG A 42 -6.34 -13.19 -0.40
C ARG A 42 -5.40 -12.70 0.68
N GLU A 43 -5.97 -12.32 1.84
CA GLU A 43 -5.22 -11.80 2.99
C GLU A 43 -4.21 -12.82 3.53
N ASP A 44 -4.54 -14.12 3.47
CA ASP A 44 -3.64 -15.21 3.87
C ASP A 44 -2.37 -15.24 3.03
N LEU A 45 -2.49 -15.09 1.71
CA LEU A 45 -1.32 -15.05 0.81
C LEU A 45 -0.47 -13.81 1.11
N MET A 46 -1.08 -12.64 1.21
CA MET A 46 -0.35 -11.41 1.53
C MET A 46 0.36 -11.53 2.90
N TYR A 47 -0.28 -12.12 3.90
CA TYR A 47 0.27 -12.27 5.25
C TYR A 47 1.51 -13.18 5.29
N TYR A 48 1.46 -14.32 4.61
CA TYR A 48 2.53 -15.33 4.69
C TYR A 48 3.60 -15.18 3.61
N ARG A 49 3.32 -14.45 2.52
CA ARG A 49 4.16 -14.43 1.30
C ARG A 49 4.66 -13.04 0.94
N GLY A 50 3.97 -11.99 1.39
CA GLY A 50 4.20 -10.64 0.91
C GLY A 50 5.34 -9.92 1.61
N THR A 51 6.24 -9.35 0.82
CA THR A 51 7.11 -8.25 1.24
C THR A 51 6.98 -7.08 0.26
N GLN A 52 7.28 -5.87 0.69
CA GLN A 52 7.15 -4.69 -0.14
C GLN A 52 8.18 -3.62 0.21
N ARG A 53 8.52 -2.82 -0.80
CA ARG A 53 9.13 -1.50 -0.66
C ARG A 53 8.10 -0.45 -1.01
N VAL A 54 8.07 0.66 -0.27
CA VAL A 54 7.20 1.80 -0.58
C VAL A 54 8.03 3.06 -0.64
N GLU A 55 7.95 3.75 -1.75
CA GLU A 55 8.60 5.05 -1.97
C GLU A 55 7.53 6.07 -2.36
N ILE A 56 7.48 7.19 -1.66
CA ILE A 56 6.58 8.30 -1.94
C ILE A 56 7.45 9.54 -2.11
N ASN A 57 7.28 10.27 -3.22
CA ASN A 57 8.09 11.46 -3.49
C ASN A 57 9.62 11.19 -3.48
N LYS A 58 10.07 10.02 -3.95
CA LYS A 58 11.49 9.57 -3.87
C LYS A 58 12.02 9.38 -2.45
N GLU A 59 11.17 9.52 -1.44
CA GLU A 59 11.50 9.18 -0.06
C GLU A 59 11.06 7.75 0.22
N GLU A 60 11.95 6.97 0.81
CA GLU A 60 11.66 5.62 1.21
C GLU A 60 10.84 5.63 2.49
N ILE A 61 9.58 5.20 2.38
CA ILE A 61 8.65 5.10 3.51
C ILE A 61 8.82 3.75 4.20
N PHE A 62 8.93 2.68 3.41
CA PHE A 62 9.29 1.36 3.88
C PHE A 62 10.43 0.79 3.04
N PRO A 63 11.47 0.24 3.69
CA PRO A 63 12.65 -0.27 3.00
C PRO A 63 12.32 -1.50 2.14
N PRO A 64 13.26 -1.93 1.27
CA PRO A 64 13.15 -3.23 0.61
C PRO A 64 12.89 -4.37 1.60
N GLU A 65 12.15 -5.37 1.14
CA GLU A 65 11.84 -6.59 1.92
C GLU A 65 11.03 -6.34 3.21
N TYR A 66 10.41 -5.15 3.36
CA TYR A 66 9.56 -4.88 4.51
C TYR A 66 8.32 -5.80 4.49
N GLU A 67 8.05 -6.43 5.61
CA GLU A 67 7.03 -7.48 5.75
C GLU A 67 5.60 -6.94 5.59
N SER A 68 4.80 -7.50 4.66
CA SER A 68 3.39 -7.12 4.44
C SER A 68 2.55 -7.24 5.70
N LYS A 69 2.75 -8.33 6.46
CA LYS A 69 2.00 -8.62 7.69
C LYS A 69 2.10 -7.52 8.76
N LEU A 70 3.17 -6.71 8.73
CA LEU A 70 3.34 -5.59 9.66
C LEU A 70 2.49 -4.37 9.29
N LEU A 71 2.01 -4.29 8.05
CA LEU A 71 1.14 -3.21 7.54
C LEU A 71 -0.34 -3.61 7.43
N MET A 72 -0.69 -4.83 7.86
CA MET A 72 -2.07 -5.33 7.87
C MET A 72 -2.76 -4.93 9.16
N SER A 73 -3.98 -4.40 9.07
CA SER A 73 -4.81 -4.15 10.24
C SER A 73 -5.50 -5.43 10.70
N GLY A 74 -5.50 -5.67 12.01
CA GLY A 74 -6.27 -6.77 12.58
C GLY A 74 -7.79 -6.56 12.46
N LEU A 75 -8.55 -7.65 12.48
CA LEU A 75 -10.02 -7.62 12.36
C LEU A 75 -10.72 -6.76 13.42
N ASN A 76 -10.14 -6.70 14.63
CA ASN A 76 -10.69 -5.96 15.77
C ASN A 76 -10.33 -4.46 15.77
N VAL A 77 -9.57 -3.98 14.77
CA VAL A 77 -9.25 -2.56 14.64
C VAL A 77 -10.45 -1.82 14.06
N SER A 78 -10.87 -0.76 14.77
CA SER A 78 -11.92 0.16 14.33
C SER A 78 -11.66 0.63 12.89
N PRO A 79 -12.68 0.72 12.02
CA PRO A 79 -12.50 1.15 10.63
C PRO A 79 -11.68 2.45 10.47
N ASN A 80 -11.84 3.41 11.39
CA ASN A 80 -11.15 4.69 11.34
C ASN A 80 -9.65 4.61 11.71
N ASP A 81 -9.23 3.54 12.39
CA ASP A 81 -7.88 3.38 12.92
C ASP A 81 -7.04 2.39 12.11
N ARG A 82 -7.54 1.93 10.95
CA ARG A 82 -6.89 0.88 10.15
C ARG A 82 -5.63 1.35 9.42
N TYR A 83 -5.53 2.63 9.09
CA TYR A 83 -4.41 3.13 8.30
C TYR A 83 -3.15 3.27 9.15
N TYR A 84 -2.02 2.86 8.59
CA TYR A 84 -0.71 3.23 9.11
C TYR A 84 -0.52 4.73 8.93
N SER A 85 -0.34 5.45 10.04
CA SER A 85 -0.19 6.91 10.02
C SER A 85 1.18 7.33 9.49
N LEU A 86 1.19 8.22 8.50
CA LEU A 86 2.38 8.87 7.97
C LEU A 86 2.56 10.29 8.53
N GLY A 87 1.62 10.78 9.35
CA GLY A 87 1.71 12.12 9.94
C GLY A 87 1.48 13.26 8.95
N GLY A 88 0.92 13.00 7.77
CA GLY A 88 0.56 14.04 6.80
C GLY A 88 1.74 14.52 5.95
N ILE A 89 2.48 13.58 5.34
CA ILE A 89 3.62 13.90 4.47
C ILE A 89 3.16 14.61 3.19
N PRO A 90 3.98 15.51 2.61
CA PRO A 90 3.67 16.15 1.34
C PRO A 90 3.75 15.12 0.19
N PRO A 91 2.88 15.22 -0.83
CA PRO A 91 2.91 14.33 -1.99
C PRO A 91 4.11 14.60 -2.91
N GLY A 92 4.72 15.78 -2.81
CA GLY A 92 5.89 16.22 -3.57
C GLY A 92 5.73 16.04 -5.09
N ASN A 93 6.49 15.13 -5.70
CA ASN A 93 6.39 14.84 -7.13
C ASN A 93 5.12 14.05 -7.54
N GLY A 94 4.27 13.71 -6.56
CA GLY A 94 3.01 13.00 -6.77
C GLY A 94 3.17 11.52 -7.13
N LYS A 95 4.36 10.93 -7.01
CA LYS A 95 4.60 9.53 -7.36
C LYS A 95 4.65 8.65 -6.13
N VAL A 96 3.93 7.54 -6.22
CA VAL A 96 3.92 6.45 -5.23
C VAL A 96 4.42 5.21 -5.95
N LYS A 97 5.62 4.77 -5.61
CA LYS A 97 6.23 3.57 -6.15
C LYS A 97 6.14 2.44 -5.13
N ILE A 98 5.67 1.29 -5.58
CA ILE A 98 5.61 0.05 -4.81
C ILE A 98 6.38 -1.02 -5.56
N ASP A 99 7.28 -1.70 -4.87
CA ASP A 99 7.86 -2.95 -5.31
C ASP A 99 7.31 -4.04 -4.37
N TYR A 100 6.40 -4.89 -4.84
CA TYR A 100 5.81 -5.98 -4.05
C TYR A 100 6.38 -7.32 -4.49
N THR A 101 6.85 -8.14 -3.56
CA THR A 101 7.40 -9.47 -3.85
C THR A 101 6.53 -10.55 -3.22
N ASP A 102 6.08 -11.50 -4.04
CA ASP A 102 5.50 -12.76 -3.56
C ASP A 102 6.62 -13.76 -3.30
N THR A 103 6.80 -14.16 -2.04
CA THR A 103 7.82 -15.12 -1.62
C THR A 103 7.22 -16.50 -1.45
N ASP A 104 7.88 -17.53 -2.00
CA ASP A 104 7.38 -18.89 -1.87
C ASP A 104 7.43 -19.40 -0.43
N THR A 105 6.41 -20.18 -0.05
CA THR A 105 6.26 -20.73 1.29
C THR A 105 5.44 -22.02 1.25
N THR A 106 5.77 -22.94 2.14
CA THR A 106 5.03 -24.20 2.32
C THR A 106 3.74 -24.02 3.12
N ILE A 107 3.53 -22.87 3.77
CA ILE A 107 2.38 -22.60 4.65
C ILE A 107 1.14 -22.21 3.84
N ALA A 108 1.32 -21.47 2.75
CA ALA A 108 0.26 -20.87 1.97
C ALA A 108 0.52 -21.07 0.48
N THR A 109 -0.24 -21.96 -0.17
CA THR A 109 -0.08 -22.30 -1.59
C THR A 109 -0.47 -21.14 -2.48
N PHE A 110 0.41 -20.78 -3.42
CA PHE A 110 0.16 -19.71 -4.37
C PHE A 110 -1.06 -19.98 -5.25
N ILE A 111 -1.90 -18.96 -5.38
CA ILE A 111 -2.81 -18.74 -6.51
C ILE A 111 -2.69 -17.29 -6.92
N ALA A 112 -3.10 -16.91 -8.14
CA ALA A 112 -3.14 -15.49 -8.51
C ALA A 112 -4.08 -14.71 -7.57
N TYR A 113 -3.63 -13.53 -7.13
CA TYR A 113 -4.34 -12.68 -6.17
C TYR A 113 -4.05 -11.21 -6.44
N ARG A 114 -4.72 -10.32 -5.70
CA ARG A 114 -4.56 -8.88 -5.83
C ARG A 114 -4.18 -8.27 -4.49
N VAL A 115 -3.05 -7.60 -4.48
CA VAL A 115 -2.69 -6.67 -3.40
C VAL A 115 -3.26 -5.30 -3.72
N THR A 116 -3.82 -4.64 -2.71
CA THR A 116 -4.42 -3.31 -2.83
C THR A 116 -3.76 -2.36 -1.84
N LEU A 117 -3.26 -1.25 -2.33
CA LEU A 117 -2.87 -0.09 -1.53
C LEU A 117 -4.03 0.90 -1.48
N TYR A 118 -4.43 1.29 -0.28
CA TYR A 118 -5.22 2.50 -0.05
C TYR A 118 -4.33 3.61 0.49
N LEU A 119 -4.55 4.83 0.01
CA LEU A 119 -3.97 6.04 0.59
C LEU A 119 -5.09 6.94 1.11
N ASP A 120 -4.85 7.47 2.29
CA ASP A 120 -5.67 8.50 2.90
C ASP A 120 -5.04 9.86 2.61
N CYS A 121 -5.69 10.65 1.76
CA CYS A 121 -5.17 11.90 1.25
C CYS A 121 -6.04 13.10 1.63
N GLU A 122 -5.44 14.28 1.66
CA GLU A 122 -6.16 15.56 1.66
C GLU A 122 -6.07 16.19 0.27
N THR A 123 -7.18 16.74 -0.21
CA THR A 123 -7.24 17.56 -1.43
C THR A 123 -7.63 18.99 -1.10
N SER A 124 -7.12 19.94 -1.89
CA SER A 124 -7.53 21.34 -1.86
C SER A 124 -8.79 21.64 -2.67
N GLU A 125 -9.28 20.67 -3.45
CA GLU A 125 -10.54 20.80 -4.17
C GLU A 125 -11.71 20.70 -3.18
N ALA A 126 -12.58 21.71 -3.23
CA ALA A 126 -13.80 21.79 -2.42
C ALA A 126 -14.95 21.04 -3.09
#